data_AF-A0A379PJ05-F1
#
_entry.id   AF-A0A379PJ05-F1
#
_cell.length_a   1.000
_cell.length_b   1.000
_cell.length_c   1.000
_cell.angle_alpha   90.00
_cell.angle_beta   90.00
_cell.angle_gamma   90.00
#
_symmetry.space_group_name_H-M   'P 1'
#
loop_
_entity.id
_entity.type
_entity.pdbx_description
1 polymer ?
#
loop_
_entity_poly.entity_id
_entity_poly.type
_entity_poly.pdbx_seq_one_letter_code
_entity_poly.pdbx_strand_id
1 'polypeptide(L)'
;MDDLVQQLELGLPDGWARLAPHFTAPETTRILLCATDGQRTLVFCLVDQIVRSAAPLLAFNSQLRDRGLEVVWIFSECCIPSTRHMVCVSAAKDEGEWKARIVNARSQNSSLTRSVSLAHLAQAAAEQRLRVQTFTAGQRIAVHVESMRSPCLHCGALVHEVKRATFLPEGAPTAPGLNLSKARLGRCVSALIAEAIDRTQKKHTGSEPQAYLCEACTFDRRQSLRIRGQIPSALVGVVLSSSAAYELVKHHQTTWYIA
;
A
#
# COMPACT_ATOMS: atom_id res chain seq x y z
N MET A 1 -16.81 -20.59 12.05
CA MET A 1 -16.64 -20.41 10.59
C MET A 1 -17.81 -19.60 10.03
N ASP A 2 -19.02 -19.78 10.57
CA ASP A 2 -20.23 -19.00 10.26
C ASP A 2 -20.10 -17.49 10.55
N ASP A 3 -19.27 -17.12 11.52
CA ASP A 3 -19.02 -15.72 11.91
C ASP A 3 -18.53 -14.83 10.74
N LEU A 4 -17.65 -15.33 9.86
CA LEU A 4 -17.15 -14.54 8.72
C LEU A 4 -18.23 -14.25 7.68
N VAL A 5 -19.05 -15.27 7.35
CA VAL A 5 -20.13 -15.13 6.37
C VAL A 5 -21.19 -14.19 6.92
N GLN A 6 -21.57 -14.38 8.19
CA GLN A 6 -22.55 -13.54 8.87
C GLN A 6 -22.10 -12.08 8.94
N GLN A 7 -20.83 -11.80 9.27
CA GLN A 7 -20.32 -10.43 9.30
C GLN A 7 -20.30 -9.76 7.91
N LEU A 8 -19.99 -10.51 6.86
CA LEU A 8 -20.06 -10.01 5.48
C LEU A 8 -21.52 -9.73 5.07
N GLU A 9 -22.44 -10.64 5.37
CA GLU A 9 -23.87 -10.49 5.09
C GLU A 9 -24.47 -9.28 5.82
N LEU A 10 -24.13 -9.07 7.10
CA LEU A 10 -24.57 -7.92 7.89
C LEU A 10 -24.06 -6.58 7.35
N GLY A 11 -22.96 -6.59 6.60
CA GLY A 11 -22.40 -5.39 5.98
C GLY A 11 -23.01 -5.04 4.63
N LEU A 12 -23.81 -5.91 4.03
CA LEU A 12 -24.41 -5.63 2.73
C LEU A 12 -25.54 -4.60 2.86
N PRO A 13 -25.60 -3.59 1.96
CA PRO A 13 -26.70 -2.62 1.96
C PRO A 13 -28.05 -3.24 1.63
N ASP A 14 -29.13 -2.53 1.96
CA ASP A 14 -30.48 -2.90 1.56
C ASP A 14 -30.58 -3.11 0.04
N GLY A 15 -31.26 -4.19 -0.37
CA GLY A 15 -31.42 -4.58 -1.78
C GLY A 15 -30.37 -5.56 -2.30
N TRP A 16 -29.29 -5.81 -1.55
CA TRP A 16 -28.38 -6.92 -1.82
C TRP A 16 -28.93 -8.23 -1.27
N ALA A 17 -28.97 -9.27 -2.10
CA ALA A 17 -29.43 -10.60 -1.72
C ALA A 17 -28.35 -11.65 -1.94
N ARG A 18 -28.33 -12.68 -1.08
CA ARG A 18 -27.44 -13.82 -1.23
C ARG A 18 -27.79 -14.62 -2.48
N LEU A 19 -26.76 -15.00 -3.22
CA LEU A 19 -26.83 -15.88 -4.38
C LEU A 19 -26.08 -17.19 -4.09
N ALA A 20 -26.60 -18.33 -4.56
CA ALA A 20 -25.88 -19.59 -4.48
C ALA A 20 -24.66 -19.55 -5.43
N PRO A 21 -23.44 -19.86 -4.96
CA PRO A 21 -22.28 -19.91 -5.83
C PRO A 21 -22.35 -21.13 -6.76
N HIS A 22 -22.37 -20.90 -8.07
CA HIS A 22 -22.38 -21.95 -9.10
C HIS A 22 -21.00 -22.15 -9.76
N PHE A 23 -19.92 -21.94 -9.00
CA PHE A 23 -18.54 -21.99 -9.51
C PHE A 23 -17.69 -22.90 -8.63
N THR A 24 -16.82 -23.67 -9.27
CA THR A 24 -15.81 -24.47 -8.57
C THR A 24 -14.59 -23.59 -8.28
N ALA A 25 -14.36 -23.29 -7.00
CA ALA A 25 -13.19 -22.54 -6.57
C ALA A 25 -11.91 -23.40 -6.64
N PRO A 26 -10.72 -22.80 -6.80
CA PRO A 26 -9.45 -23.51 -6.66
C PRO A 26 -9.31 -24.19 -5.28
N GLU A 27 -8.51 -25.25 -5.18
CA GLU A 27 -8.38 -26.09 -3.96
C GLU A 27 -8.09 -25.30 -2.66
N THR A 28 -7.31 -24.21 -2.75
CA THR A 28 -6.94 -23.37 -1.60
C THR A 28 -7.91 -22.21 -1.35
N THR A 29 -9.06 -22.21 -2.02
CA THR A 29 -10.02 -21.09 -2.02
C THR A 29 -11.41 -21.60 -1.66
N ARG A 30 -12.07 -20.88 -0.74
CA ARG A 30 -13.48 -21.07 -0.42
C ARG A 30 -14.27 -19.82 -0.77
N ILE A 31 -15.39 -19.98 -1.45
CA ILE A 31 -16.36 -18.88 -1.62
C ILE A 31 -17.11 -18.72 -0.30
N LEU A 32 -16.95 -17.57 0.36
CA LEU A 32 -17.65 -17.24 1.61
C LEU A 32 -19.07 -16.77 1.34
N LEU A 33 -19.22 -15.82 0.42
CA LEU A 33 -20.48 -15.17 0.12
C LEU A 33 -20.51 -14.77 -1.34
N CYS A 34 -21.64 -14.99 -1.99
CA CYS A 34 -21.97 -14.42 -3.29
C CYS A 34 -23.25 -13.61 -3.09
N ALA A 35 -23.24 -12.34 -3.50
CA ALA A 35 -24.37 -11.43 -3.28
C ALA A 35 -24.60 -10.56 -4.51
N THR A 36 -25.86 -10.19 -4.75
CA THR A 36 -26.27 -9.43 -5.94
C THR A 36 -27.34 -8.41 -5.61
N ASP A 37 -27.29 -7.24 -6.25
CA ASP A 37 -28.35 -6.22 -6.24
C ASP A 37 -29.22 -6.28 -7.52
N GLY A 38 -29.03 -7.31 -8.34
CA GLY A 38 -29.67 -7.48 -9.64
C GLY A 38 -28.92 -6.84 -10.81
N GLN A 39 -28.00 -5.90 -10.56
CA GLN A 39 -27.14 -5.31 -11.58
C GLN A 39 -25.68 -5.77 -11.48
N ARG A 40 -25.19 -5.91 -10.26
CA ARG A 40 -23.82 -6.30 -9.91
C ARG A 40 -23.86 -7.53 -9.05
N THR A 41 -22.79 -8.32 -9.12
CA THR A 41 -22.64 -9.49 -8.26
C THR A 41 -21.25 -9.48 -7.64
N LEU A 42 -21.21 -9.46 -6.31
CA LEU A 42 -20.01 -9.54 -5.50
C LEU A 42 -19.75 -10.98 -5.07
N VAL A 43 -18.49 -11.40 -5.15
CA VAL A 43 -18.04 -12.72 -4.68
C VAL A 43 -16.91 -12.54 -3.70
N PHE A 44 -17.13 -12.91 -2.44
CA PHE A 44 -16.10 -12.92 -1.40
C PHE A 44 -15.45 -14.29 -1.33
N CYS A 45 -14.14 -14.36 -1.61
CA CYS A 45 -13.36 -15.59 -1.64
C CYS A 45 -12.33 -15.59 -0.51
N LEU A 46 -12.36 -16.58 0.38
CA LEU A 46 -11.31 -16.80 1.38
C LEU A 46 -10.22 -17.70 0.81
N VAL A 47 -8.97 -17.31 1.03
CA VAL A 47 -7.78 -18.12 0.85
C VAL A 47 -7.19 -18.36 2.24
N ASP A 48 -7.38 -19.55 2.78
CA ASP A 48 -7.01 -19.91 4.15
C ASP A 48 -5.64 -20.61 4.27
N GLN A 49 -4.94 -20.77 3.15
CA GLN A 49 -3.64 -21.44 3.09
C GLN A 49 -2.57 -20.56 2.41
N ILE A 50 -1.30 -20.82 2.74
CA ILE A 50 -0.16 -20.17 2.09
C ILE A 50 -0.11 -20.62 0.62
N VAL A 51 -0.30 -19.67 -0.29
CA VAL A 51 -0.29 -19.94 -1.72
C VAL A 51 1.12 -19.81 -2.29
N ARG A 52 1.65 -20.92 -2.80
CA ARG A 52 2.99 -20.96 -3.43
C ARG A 52 3.04 -20.24 -4.79
N SER A 53 1.91 -20.15 -5.49
CA SER A 53 1.77 -19.49 -6.79
C SER A 53 0.42 -18.79 -6.92
N ALA A 54 0.44 -17.51 -7.34
CA ALA A 54 -0.79 -16.74 -7.56
C ALA A 54 -1.56 -17.13 -8.83
N ALA A 55 -0.96 -17.94 -9.71
CA ALA A 55 -1.50 -18.23 -11.05
C ALA A 55 -2.92 -18.83 -11.03
N PRO A 56 -3.25 -19.82 -10.16
CA PRO A 56 -4.61 -20.36 -10.10
C PRO A 56 -5.64 -19.32 -9.67
N LEU A 57 -5.27 -18.44 -8.73
CA LEU A 57 -6.16 -17.38 -8.26
C LEU A 57 -6.39 -16.32 -9.35
N LEU A 58 -5.33 -15.97 -10.09
CA LEU A 58 -5.41 -15.04 -11.23
C LEU A 58 -6.30 -15.59 -12.35
N ALA A 59 -6.14 -16.87 -12.70
CA ALA A 59 -6.96 -17.54 -13.70
C ALA A 59 -8.45 -17.57 -13.28
N PHE A 60 -8.72 -17.95 -12.03
CA PHE A 60 -10.08 -17.95 -11.50
C PHE A 60 -10.68 -16.54 -11.45
N ASN A 61 -9.89 -15.53 -11.04
CA ASN A 61 -10.32 -14.14 -11.05
C ASN A 61 -10.67 -13.65 -12.46
N SER A 62 -9.90 -14.04 -13.48
CA SER A 62 -10.23 -13.74 -14.88
C SER A 62 -11.57 -14.36 -15.26
N GLN A 63 -11.76 -15.65 -14.99
CA GLN A 63 -13.00 -16.37 -15.30
C GLN A 63 -14.23 -15.72 -14.65
N LEU A 64 -14.13 -15.30 -13.38
CA LEU A 64 -15.22 -14.63 -12.68
C LEU A 64 -15.49 -13.24 -13.27
N ARG A 65 -14.44 -12.47 -13.61
CA ARG A 65 -14.59 -11.16 -14.26
C ARG A 65 -15.21 -11.25 -15.65
N ASP A 66 -14.86 -12.27 -16.43
CA ASP A 66 -15.45 -12.52 -17.76
C ASP A 66 -16.95 -12.83 -17.68
N ARG A 67 -17.43 -13.26 -16.50
CA ARG A 67 -18.85 -13.46 -16.18
C ARG A 67 -19.53 -12.23 -15.55
N GLY A 68 -18.83 -11.09 -15.48
CA GLY A 68 -19.34 -9.86 -14.87
C GLY A 68 -19.33 -9.86 -13.34
N LEU A 69 -18.59 -10.77 -12.70
CA LEU A 69 -18.54 -10.88 -11.25
C LEU A 69 -17.38 -10.06 -10.67
N GLU A 70 -17.65 -9.34 -9.59
CA GLU A 70 -16.69 -8.54 -8.85
C GLU A 70 -16.18 -9.32 -7.64
N VAL A 71 -14.91 -9.70 -7.66
CA VAL A 71 -14.34 -10.63 -6.67
C VAL A 71 -13.52 -9.90 -5.62
N VAL A 72 -13.83 -10.12 -4.35
CA VAL A 72 -13.04 -9.66 -3.19
C VAL A 72 -12.34 -10.86 -2.56
N TRP A 73 -11.01 -10.89 -2.69
CA TRP A 73 -10.17 -11.94 -2.14
C TRP A 73 -9.74 -11.60 -0.72
N ILE A 74 -9.97 -12.52 0.20
CA ILE A 74 -9.66 -12.41 1.62
C ILE A 74 -8.60 -13.46 1.94
N PHE A 75 -7.41 -13.04 2.38
CA PHE A 75 -6.32 -13.95 2.75
C PHE A 75 -6.24 -14.07 4.27
N SER A 76 -6.27 -15.31 4.78
CA SER A 76 -5.96 -15.59 6.18
C SER A 76 -4.49 -15.25 6.45
N GLU A 77 -4.25 -14.42 7.47
CA GLU A 77 -2.94 -14.16 8.09
C GLU A 77 -1.73 -14.13 7.12
N CYS A 78 -1.53 -12.95 6.52
CA CYS A 78 -0.27 -12.50 5.89
C CYS A 78 0.35 -13.40 4.82
N CYS A 79 -0.03 -13.16 3.55
CA CYS A 79 0.86 -13.04 2.38
C CYS A 79 -0.02 -12.88 1.13
N ILE A 80 -0.40 -11.64 0.79
CA ILE A 80 -1.11 -11.38 -0.46
C ILE A 80 -0.10 -11.50 -1.61
N PRO A 81 -0.34 -12.34 -2.64
CA PRO A 81 0.50 -12.33 -3.83
C PRO A 81 0.45 -10.97 -4.54
N SER A 82 1.49 -10.62 -5.30
CA SER A 82 1.44 -9.42 -6.12
C SER A 82 0.39 -9.58 -7.23
N THR A 83 -0.70 -8.81 -7.18
CA THR A 83 -1.89 -9.02 -8.02
C THR A 83 -2.40 -7.73 -8.63
N ARG A 84 -1.78 -7.17 -9.67
CA ARG A 84 -2.15 -5.85 -10.25
C ARG A 84 -3.64 -5.62 -10.56
N HIS A 85 -4.49 -6.67 -10.56
CA HIS A 85 -5.91 -6.61 -10.93
C HIS A 85 -6.85 -7.49 -10.07
N MET A 86 -6.44 -7.94 -8.87
CA MET A 86 -7.33 -8.69 -7.97
C MET A 86 -7.55 -7.94 -6.66
N VAL A 87 -8.80 -7.64 -6.29
CA VAL A 87 -9.13 -7.01 -5.00
C VAL A 87 -8.71 -7.96 -3.90
N CYS A 88 -7.73 -7.59 -3.09
CA CYS A 88 -7.19 -8.46 -2.05
C CYS A 88 -7.10 -7.71 -0.72
N VAL A 89 -7.59 -8.35 0.33
CA VAL A 89 -7.44 -7.94 1.72
C VAL A 89 -6.90 -9.11 2.53
N SER A 90 -6.22 -8.84 3.63
CA SER A 90 -5.93 -9.86 4.64
C SER A 90 -6.96 -9.77 5.74
N ALA A 91 -7.52 -10.89 6.19
CA ALA A 91 -8.35 -10.93 7.38
C ALA A 91 -7.52 -11.48 8.55
N ALA A 92 -7.59 -10.78 9.68
CA ALA A 92 -7.00 -11.22 10.94
C ALA A 92 -7.99 -10.93 12.07
N LYS A 93 -7.96 -11.76 13.11
CA LYS A 93 -8.65 -11.43 14.35
C LYS A 93 -7.84 -10.40 15.12
N ASP A 94 -8.49 -9.32 15.50
CA ASP A 94 -7.92 -8.21 16.26
C ASP A 94 -8.89 -7.88 17.38
N GLU A 95 -8.45 -8.01 18.64
CA GLU A 95 -9.29 -7.81 19.83
C GLU A 95 -10.58 -8.68 19.84
N GLY A 96 -10.52 -9.86 19.21
CA GLY A 96 -11.65 -10.79 19.12
C GLY A 96 -12.58 -10.58 17.92
N GLU A 97 -12.44 -9.47 17.19
CA GLU A 97 -13.22 -9.16 15.98
C GLU A 97 -12.41 -9.49 14.72
N TRP A 98 -13.08 -9.97 13.67
CA TRP A 98 -12.43 -10.12 12.36
C TRP A 98 -12.32 -8.75 11.67
N LYS A 99 -11.09 -8.32 11.41
CA LYS A 99 -10.81 -7.08 10.69
C LYS A 99 -10.11 -7.39 9.37
N ALA A 100 -10.56 -6.72 8.31
CA ALA A 100 -9.89 -6.69 7.02
C ALA A 100 -8.79 -5.62 7.04
N ARG A 101 -7.61 -6.00 6.59
CA ARG A 101 -6.44 -5.15 6.43
C ARG A 101 -6.08 -5.11 4.96
N ILE A 102 -6.00 -3.92 4.39
CA ILE A 102 -5.44 -3.77 3.05
C ILE A 102 -3.92 -3.73 3.22
N VAL A 103 -3.23 -4.77 2.76
CA VAL A 103 -1.76 -4.86 2.85
C VAL A 103 -1.14 -5.00 1.47
N ASN A 104 -0.02 -4.33 1.27
CA ASN A 104 0.81 -4.57 0.09
C ASN A 104 1.45 -5.97 0.20
N ALA A 105 1.60 -6.64 -0.95
CA ALA A 105 2.35 -7.90 -1.00
C ALA A 105 3.73 -7.72 -0.33
N ARG A 106 4.17 -8.70 0.46
CA ARG A 106 5.48 -8.67 1.14
C ARG A 106 5.72 -7.52 2.14
N SER A 107 4.70 -6.73 2.48
CA SER A 107 4.81 -5.73 3.55
C SER A 107 4.79 -6.43 4.92
N GLN A 108 5.96 -6.76 5.45
CA GLN A 108 6.08 -7.39 6.77
C GLN A 108 5.74 -6.45 7.93
N ASN A 109 5.78 -5.14 7.72
CA ASN A 109 5.48 -4.16 8.75
C ASN A 109 4.95 -2.89 8.09
N SER A 110 3.65 -2.65 8.25
CA SER A 110 3.05 -1.37 7.94
C SER A 110 2.40 -0.88 9.23
N SER A 111 3.13 -0.06 9.99
CA SER A 111 2.60 0.67 11.15
C SER A 111 1.47 1.65 10.77
N LEU A 112 1.20 1.80 9.47
CA LEU A 112 0.14 2.61 8.88
C LEU A 112 -0.99 1.77 8.26
N THR A 113 -1.08 0.47 8.59
CA THR A 113 -2.14 -0.38 8.05
C THR A 113 -3.46 0.03 8.69
N ARG A 114 -4.36 0.62 7.90
CA ARG A 114 -5.74 0.83 8.33
C ARG A 114 -6.48 -0.50 8.23
N SER A 115 -7.01 -0.95 9.35
CA SER A 115 -7.95 -2.07 9.41
C SER A 115 -9.38 -1.54 9.38
N VAL A 116 -10.28 -2.30 8.79
CA VAL A 116 -11.73 -2.06 8.79
C VAL A 116 -12.44 -3.34 9.19
N SER A 117 -13.65 -3.25 9.75
CA SER A 117 -14.46 -4.45 10.00
C SER A 117 -14.84 -5.13 8.67
N LEU A 118 -15.13 -6.43 8.70
CA LEU A 118 -15.59 -7.14 7.51
C LEU A 118 -16.94 -6.64 7.00
N ALA A 119 -17.83 -6.22 7.90
CA ALA A 119 -19.09 -5.60 7.52
C ALA A 119 -18.85 -4.31 6.71
N HIS A 120 -17.94 -3.44 7.18
CA HIS A 120 -17.63 -2.22 6.46
C HIS A 120 -16.95 -2.48 5.11
N LEU A 121 -16.11 -3.51 5.02
CA LEU A 121 -15.55 -3.96 3.73
C LEU A 121 -16.65 -4.37 2.76
N ALA A 122 -17.64 -5.15 3.21
CA ALA A 122 -18.75 -5.59 2.38
C ALA A 122 -19.60 -4.41 1.90
N GLN A 123 -19.92 -3.48 2.81
CA GLN A 123 -20.62 -2.23 2.49
C GLN A 123 -19.87 -1.42 1.43
N ALA A 124 -18.56 -1.19 1.65
CA ALA A 124 -17.72 -0.43 0.72
C ALA A 124 -17.61 -1.11 -0.65
N ALA A 125 -17.52 -2.44 -0.70
CA ALA A 125 -17.51 -3.19 -1.96
C ALA A 125 -18.82 -3.00 -2.74
N ALA A 126 -19.94 -3.00 -2.02
CA ALA A 126 -21.27 -2.78 -2.59
C ALA A 126 -21.47 -1.34 -3.06
N GLU A 127 -21.16 -0.34 -2.23
CA GLU A 127 -21.50 1.07 -2.49
C GLU A 127 -20.43 1.83 -3.30
N GLN A 128 -19.16 1.70 -2.91
CA GLN A 128 -18.10 2.61 -3.34
C GLN A 128 -17.22 2.06 -4.47
N ARG A 129 -17.38 0.77 -4.78
CA ARG A 129 -16.54 -0.01 -5.70
C ARG A 129 -15.07 0.07 -5.29
N LEU A 130 -14.55 -1.00 -4.67
CA LEU A 130 -13.14 -1.07 -4.27
C LEU A 130 -12.24 -0.73 -5.46
N ARG A 131 -11.41 0.32 -5.32
CA ARG A 131 -10.57 0.83 -6.40
C ARG A 131 -9.12 0.41 -6.20
N VAL A 132 -8.41 0.15 -7.30
CA VAL A 132 -6.94 0.09 -7.29
C VAL A 132 -6.43 1.52 -7.31
N GLN A 133 -5.76 1.96 -6.25
CA GLN A 133 -4.98 3.19 -6.35
C GLN A 133 -3.72 2.86 -7.14
N THR A 134 -3.38 3.70 -8.12
CA THR A 134 -2.09 3.62 -8.80
C THR A 134 -1.42 4.98 -8.75
N PHE A 135 -0.09 5.01 -8.78
CA PHE A 135 0.65 6.26 -8.93
C PHE A 135 0.62 6.69 -10.39
N THR A 136 0.08 7.88 -10.64
CA THR A 136 -0.04 8.43 -11.99
C THR A 136 0.76 9.72 -12.13
N ALA A 137 1.19 10.04 -13.35
CA ALA A 137 1.86 11.30 -13.64
C ALA A 137 0.93 12.48 -13.32
N GLY A 138 1.45 13.54 -12.72
CA GLY A 138 0.68 14.70 -12.29
C GLY A 138 -0.08 14.51 -10.97
N GLN A 139 -0.13 13.30 -10.41
CA GLN A 139 -0.77 13.05 -9.12
C GLN A 139 0.02 13.72 -7.98
N ARG A 140 -0.72 14.32 -7.05
CA ARG A 140 -0.16 14.78 -5.77
C ARG A 140 -0.04 13.63 -4.78
N ILE A 141 1.10 13.56 -4.12
CA ILE A 141 1.39 12.54 -3.12
C ILE A 141 2.02 13.18 -1.88
N ALA A 142 1.79 12.55 -0.73
CA ALA A 142 2.57 12.76 0.47
C ALA A 142 3.70 11.71 0.51
N VAL A 143 4.89 12.12 0.93
CA VAL A 143 6.06 11.25 1.08
C VAL A 143 6.56 11.37 2.51
N HIS A 144 6.47 10.28 3.26
CA HIS A 144 7.12 10.17 4.56
C HIS A 144 8.50 9.59 4.36
N VAL A 145 9.52 10.36 4.71
CA VAL A 145 10.92 10.00 4.52
C VAL A 145 11.53 9.76 5.88
N GLU A 146 12.06 8.56 6.08
CA GLU A 146 13.06 8.32 7.12
C GLU A 146 14.41 8.68 6.52
N SER A 147 14.87 9.89 6.84
CA SER A 147 16.15 10.42 6.36
C SER A 147 17.11 10.67 7.51
N MET A 148 18.39 10.73 7.19
CA MET A 148 19.38 11.35 8.08
C MET A 148 19.70 12.71 7.49
N ARG A 149 19.58 13.77 8.30
CA ARG A 149 19.91 15.16 7.91
C ARG A 149 20.99 15.68 8.84
N SER A 150 22.14 15.99 8.25
CA SER A 150 23.21 16.72 8.92
C SER A 150 23.97 17.56 7.88
N PRO A 151 24.23 18.85 8.14
CA PRO A 151 25.17 19.60 7.33
C PRO A 151 26.57 19.04 7.54
N CYS A 152 27.34 19.08 6.46
CA CYS A 152 28.74 18.76 6.49
C CYS A 152 29.48 19.79 7.35
N LEU A 153 30.21 19.32 8.35
CA LEU A 153 31.11 20.07 9.22
C LEU A 153 32.17 20.83 8.44
N HIS A 154 32.54 20.32 7.26
CA HIS A 154 33.65 20.87 6.51
C HIS A 154 33.22 21.84 5.41
N CYS A 155 32.24 21.48 4.59
CA CYS A 155 31.79 22.31 3.48
C CYS A 155 30.38 22.90 3.67
N GLY A 156 29.72 22.64 4.80
CA GLY A 156 28.36 23.10 5.08
C GLY A 156 27.27 22.37 4.28
N ALA A 157 27.63 21.49 3.33
CA ALA A 157 26.66 20.82 2.47
C ALA A 157 25.68 19.95 3.27
N LEU A 158 24.39 20.19 3.12
CA LEU A 158 23.34 19.36 3.70
C LEU A 158 23.30 18.00 3.00
N VAL A 159 23.65 16.94 3.74
CA VAL A 159 23.51 15.57 3.22
C VAL A 159 22.17 15.02 3.64
N HIS A 160 21.39 14.61 2.64
CA HIS A 160 20.14 13.89 2.78
C HIS A 160 20.34 12.45 2.35
N GLU A 161 20.55 11.56 3.32
CA GLU A 161 20.50 10.14 3.03
C GLU A 161 19.11 9.60 3.36
N VAL A 162 18.34 9.27 2.33
CA VAL A 162 17.04 8.60 2.48
C VAL A 162 17.28 7.12 2.79
N LYS A 163 16.86 6.65 3.96
CA LYS A 163 16.92 5.22 4.33
C LYS A 163 15.67 4.48 3.88
N ARG A 164 14.51 5.09 4.07
CA ARG A 164 13.21 4.60 3.62
C ARG A 164 12.33 5.76 3.21
N ALA A 165 11.44 5.51 2.27
CA ALA A 165 10.38 6.43 1.89
C ALA A 165 9.06 5.68 1.74
N THR A 166 8.00 6.25 2.31
CA THR A 166 6.63 5.79 2.18
C THR A 166 5.85 6.80 1.36
N PHE A 167 5.36 6.36 0.20
CA PHE A 167 4.56 7.18 -0.71
C PHE A 167 3.08 6.96 -0.47
N LEU A 168 2.35 8.04 -0.23
CA LEU A 168 0.92 8.06 0.03
C LEU A 168 0.23 8.91 -1.04
N PRO A 169 -0.71 8.35 -1.82
CA PRO A 169 -1.50 9.13 -2.76
C PRO A 169 -2.43 10.11 -2.02
N GLU A 170 -2.37 11.40 -2.36
CA GLU A 170 -3.33 12.37 -1.81
C GLU A 170 -4.73 12.10 -2.36
N GLY A 171 -5.75 12.28 -1.51
CA GLY A 171 -7.14 11.98 -1.85
C GLY A 171 -7.54 10.51 -1.70
N ALA A 172 -6.64 9.62 -1.26
CA ALA A 172 -6.94 8.22 -0.96
C ALA A 172 -6.40 7.82 0.43
N PRO A 173 -6.99 8.34 1.53
CA PRO A 173 -6.43 8.19 2.88
C PRO A 173 -6.44 6.74 3.41
N THR A 174 -7.24 5.87 2.81
CA THR A 174 -7.35 4.44 3.11
C THR A 174 -6.40 3.57 2.27
N ALA A 175 -5.76 4.14 1.24
CA ALA A 175 -4.80 3.41 0.42
C ALA A 175 -3.53 3.11 1.22
N PRO A 176 -3.04 1.85 1.22
CA PRO A 176 -1.77 1.53 1.83
C PRO A 176 -0.64 2.37 1.24
N GLY A 177 0.28 2.85 2.07
CA GLY A 177 1.48 3.50 1.57
C GLY A 177 2.41 2.52 0.86
N LEU A 178 3.03 2.95 -0.23
CA LEU A 178 4.11 2.20 -0.86
C LEU A 178 5.41 2.49 -0.10
N ASN A 179 5.89 1.53 0.70
CA ASN A 179 7.14 1.66 1.45
C ASN A 179 8.31 1.07 0.65
N LEU A 180 9.31 1.90 0.35
CA LEU A 180 10.54 1.52 -0.36
C LEU A 180 11.77 1.80 0.52
N SER A 181 12.67 0.80 0.56
CA SER A 181 14.00 0.98 1.12
C SER A 181 14.92 1.73 0.15
N LYS A 182 16.03 2.30 0.64
CA LYS A 182 17.05 2.98 -0.17
C LYS A 182 17.43 2.21 -1.44
N ALA A 183 17.65 0.91 -1.34
CA ALA A 183 18.05 0.06 -2.48
C ALA A 183 16.97 -0.08 -3.57
N ARG A 184 15.71 0.25 -3.25
CA ARG A 184 14.56 0.20 -4.16
C ARG A 184 14.11 1.58 -4.63
N LEU A 185 14.73 2.65 -4.15
CA LEU A 185 14.51 3.99 -4.67
C LEU A 185 15.40 4.15 -5.91
N GLY A 186 14.80 4.28 -7.08
CA GLY A 186 15.55 4.58 -8.28
C GLY A 186 15.82 6.07 -8.42
N ARG A 187 16.56 6.41 -9.48
CA ARG A 187 17.11 7.76 -9.68
C ARG A 187 16.02 8.83 -9.77
N CYS A 188 14.89 8.53 -10.42
CA CYS A 188 13.84 9.53 -10.65
C CYS A 188 13.11 9.86 -9.35
N VAL A 189 12.80 8.84 -8.54
CA VAL A 189 12.13 9.03 -7.26
C VAL A 189 13.07 9.67 -6.24
N SER A 190 14.35 9.29 -6.21
CA SER A 190 15.35 9.95 -5.36
C SER A 190 15.50 11.44 -5.68
N ALA A 191 15.55 11.81 -6.96
CA ALA A 191 15.63 13.21 -7.38
C ALA A 191 14.38 14.00 -6.97
N LEU A 192 13.19 13.42 -7.12
CA LEU A 192 11.93 14.03 -6.70
C LEU A 192 11.89 14.30 -5.19
N ILE A 193 12.36 13.34 -4.38
CA ILE A 193 12.43 13.51 -2.92
C ILE A 193 13.42 14.62 -2.56
N ALA A 194 14.61 14.62 -3.16
CA ALA A 194 15.63 15.64 -2.90
C ALA A 194 15.10 17.05 -3.22
N GLU A 195 14.46 17.21 -4.38
CA GLU A 195 13.86 18.48 -4.78
C GLU A 195 12.76 18.94 -3.81
N ALA A 196 11.90 18.01 -3.38
CA ALA A 196 10.84 18.30 -2.40
C ALA A 196 11.43 18.71 -1.04
N ILE A 197 12.50 18.07 -0.59
CA ILE A 197 13.22 18.44 0.64
C ILE A 197 13.78 19.86 0.52
N ASP A 198 14.47 20.19 -0.59
CA ASP A 198 15.05 21.52 -0.81
C ASP A 198 14.01 22.63 -0.77
N ARG A 199 12.83 22.40 -1.38
CA ARG A 199 11.70 23.35 -1.33
C ARG A 199 11.18 23.56 0.10
N THR A 200 11.14 22.51 0.90
CA THR A 200 10.59 22.54 2.27
C THR A 200 11.56 23.21 3.24
N GLN A 201 12.87 23.05 3.03
CA GLN A 201 13.90 23.64 3.88
C GLN A 201 14.04 25.15 3.74
N LYS A 202 13.76 25.70 2.55
CA LYS A 202 13.67 27.16 2.37
C LYS A 202 12.62 27.82 3.28
N LYS A 203 11.71 27.04 3.90
CA LYS A 203 10.66 27.52 4.81
C LYS A 203 10.95 27.31 6.30
N HIS A 204 11.93 26.48 6.68
CA HIS A 204 12.22 26.16 8.08
C HIS A 204 13.71 26.30 8.40
N THR A 205 14.09 27.51 8.80
CA THR A 205 15.32 27.81 9.55
C THR A 205 15.00 27.75 11.04
N GLY A 206 15.42 26.71 11.76
CA GLY A 206 15.18 26.68 13.22
C GLY A 206 15.65 25.46 14.01
N SER A 207 16.11 24.37 13.41
CA SER A 207 16.67 23.24 14.19
C SER A 207 18.19 23.19 14.07
N GLU A 208 18.86 23.15 15.23
CA GLU A 208 20.31 23.04 15.32
C GLU A 208 20.80 21.75 14.65
N PRO A 209 21.73 21.86 13.68
CA PRO A 209 22.22 20.70 12.99
C PRO A 209 23.27 19.94 13.81
N GLN A 210 23.09 18.63 13.95
CA GLN A 210 24.12 17.74 14.47
C GLN A 210 25.24 17.52 13.43
N ALA A 211 26.47 17.45 13.93
CA ALA A 211 27.74 17.47 13.20
C ALA A 211 28.04 16.16 12.40
N TYR A 212 28.36 16.27 11.10
CA TYR A 212 28.66 15.15 10.18
C TYR A 212 29.65 15.53 9.04
N LEU A 213 30.25 14.61 8.27
CA LEU A 213 31.09 14.90 7.08
C LEU A 213 30.49 14.28 5.81
N CYS A 214 30.22 15.06 4.75
CA CYS A 214 29.61 14.56 3.51
C CYS A 214 30.50 13.59 2.73
N GLU A 215 29.91 12.74 1.87
CA GLU A 215 30.62 11.72 1.06
C GLU A 215 31.83 12.29 0.31
N ALA A 216 31.71 13.48 -0.31
CA ALA A 216 32.84 14.15 -0.96
C ALA A 216 33.97 14.49 0.02
N CYS A 217 33.65 15.13 1.16
CA CYS A 217 34.62 15.44 2.20
C CYS A 217 35.15 14.19 2.92
N THR A 218 34.41 13.06 2.91
CA THR A 218 34.89 11.80 3.49
C THR A 218 35.82 11.07 2.56
N PHE A 219 35.54 11.08 1.25
CA PHE A 219 36.38 10.48 0.22
C PHE A 219 37.76 11.15 0.17
N ASP A 220 37.79 12.49 0.18
CA ASP A 220 39.04 13.27 0.24
C ASP A 220 39.86 12.96 1.50
N ARG A 221 39.19 12.59 2.59
CA ARG A 221 39.82 12.38 3.90
C ARG A 221 40.01 10.92 4.30
N ARG A 222 39.55 9.95 3.50
CA ARG A 222 39.56 8.50 3.79
C ARG A 222 39.02 8.15 5.19
N GLN A 223 38.04 8.90 5.70
CA GLN A 223 37.47 8.68 7.04
C GLN A 223 36.20 7.83 6.98
N SER A 224 35.96 7.04 8.04
CA SER A 224 34.72 6.26 8.17
C SER A 224 33.58 7.12 8.71
N LEU A 225 32.41 6.94 8.12
CA LEU A 225 31.19 7.67 8.42
C LEU A 225 30.55 7.15 9.71
N ARG A 226 30.47 7.97 10.76
CA ARG A 226 29.55 7.75 11.89
C ARG A 226 28.36 8.69 11.76
N ILE A 227 27.29 8.21 11.12
CA ILE A 227 26.03 8.95 11.05
C ILE A 227 25.15 8.50 12.22
N ARG A 228 24.66 9.43 13.04
CA ARG A 228 23.64 9.17 14.06
C ARG A 228 22.52 10.19 13.96
N GLY A 229 21.29 9.70 13.99
CA GLY A 229 20.06 10.49 13.99
C GLY A 229 19.19 10.20 12.77
N GLN A 230 18.10 9.45 12.98
CA GLN A 230 17.02 9.33 12.01
C GLN A 230 16.04 10.49 12.26
N ILE A 231 15.78 11.30 11.23
CA ILE A 231 14.80 12.37 11.28
C ILE A 231 13.63 11.99 10.35
N PRO A 232 12.46 11.64 10.91
CA PRO A 232 11.26 11.49 10.11
C PRO A 232 10.88 12.86 9.53
N SER A 233 10.71 12.93 8.23
CA SER A 233 10.26 14.12 7.52
C SER A 233 9.02 13.79 6.70
N ALA A 234 8.01 14.67 6.73
CA ALA A 234 6.82 14.55 5.89
C ALA A 234 6.87 15.62 4.80
N LEU A 235 6.86 15.18 3.54
CA LEU A 235 6.79 16.03 2.36
C LEU A 235 5.36 15.93 1.81
N VAL A 236 4.65 17.05 1.74
CA VAL A 236 3.24 17.09 1.31
C VAL A 236 3.12 17.85 0.00
N GLY A 237 2.19 17.45 -0.87
CA GLY A 237 1.94 18.10 -2.15
C GLY A 237 2.99 17.84 -3.21
N VAL A 238 3.74 16.74 -3.12
CA VAL A 238 4.74 16.37 -4.12
C VAL A 238 4.01 15.93 -5.39
N VAL A 239 4.28 16.58 -6.52
CA VAL A 239 3.65 16.23 -7.81
C VAL A 239 4.54 15.23 -8.54
N LEU A 240 3.99 14.06 -8.90
CA LEU A 240 4.72 13.02 -9.61
C LEU A 240 5.02 13.42 -11.06
N SER A 241 6.28 13.36 -11.45
CA SER A 241 6.66 13.37 -12.87
C SER A 241 6.34 12.03 -13.53
N SER A 242 6.27 12.00 -14.87
CA SER A 242 5.99 10.76 -15.63
C SER A 242 7.01 9.65 -15.32
N SER A 243 8.30 9.99 -15.22
CA SER A 243 9.35 9.02 -14.92
C SER A 243 9.29 8.51 -13.49
N ALA A 244 9.00 9.38 -12.52
CA ALA A 244 8.85 8.98 -11.12
C ALA A 244 7.60 8.11 -10.92
N ALA A 245 6.47 8.47 -11.54
CA ALA A 245 5.26 7.66 -11.52
C ALA A 245 5.52 6.26 -12.10
N TYR A 246 6.19 6.18 -13.25
CA TYR A 246 6.53 4.90 -13.87
C TYR A 246 7.44 4.05 -12.97
N GLU A 247 8.44 4.64 -12.34
CA GLU A 247 9.34 3.95 -11.42
C GLU A 247 8.60 3.43 -10.18
N LEU A 248 7.70 4.22 -9.59
CA LEU A 248 6.85 3.78 -8.48
C LEU A 248 5.89 2.65 -8.91
N VAL A 249 5.29 2.73 -10.11
CA VAL A 249 4.39 1.70 -10.67
C VAL A 249 5.11 0.36 -10.85
N LYS A 250 6.43 0.34 -11.11
CA LYS A 250 7.21 -0.92 -11.13
C LYS A 250 7.26 -1.59 -9.77
N HIS A 251 7.28 -0.80 -8.70
CA HIS A 251 7.33 -1.30 -7.33
C HIS A 251 5.94 -1.49 -6.71
N HIS A 252 4.93 -0.88 -7.32
CA HIS A 252 3.55 -0.94 -6.88
C HIS A 252 3.01 -2.38 -6.95
N GLN A 253 2.99 -2.99 -5.78
CA GLN A 253 2.22 -4.19 -5.49
C GLN A 253 0.81 -3.73 -5.10
N THR A 254 -0.20 -4.55 -5.35
CA THR A 254 -1.59 -4.10 -5.40
C THR A 254 -2.03 -3.32 -4.17
N THR A 255 -2.53 -2.10 -4.39
CA THR A 255 -2.93 -1.18 -3.32
C THR A 255 -4.39 -0.82 -3.56
N TRP A 256 -5.27 -1.65 -3.02
CA TRP A 256 -6.71 -1.36 -3.03
C TRP A 256 -7.04 -0.31 -1.98
N TYR A 257 -8.18 0.33 -2.13
CA TYR A 257 -8.67 1.23 -1.10
C TYR A 257 -10.19 1.34 -1.14
N ILE A 258 -10.73 1.71 0.01
CA ILE A 258 -12.13 2.08 0.21
C ILE A 258 -12.21 3.59 -0.03
N ALA A 259 -12.89 4.01 -1.10
CA ALA A 259 -12.84 5.38 -1.60
C ALA A 259 -13.71 6.36 -0.79
#